data_AF-A0A1H6R722-F1
#
_entry.id   AF-A0A1H6R722-F1
#
_cell.length_a   1.000
_cell.length_b   1.000
_cell.length_c   1.000
_cell.angle_alpha   90.00
_cell.angle_beta   90.00
_cell.angle_gamma   90.00
#
_symmetry.space_group_name_H-M   'P 1'
#
loop_
_entity.id
_entity.type
_entity.pdbx_description
1 polymer ?
#
loop_
_entity_poly.entity_id
_entity_poly.type
_entity_poly.pdbx_seq_one_letter_code
_entity_poly.pdbx_strand_id
1 'polypeptide(L)'
;MMSMKLRVIMALILLLGLMYLVRLIKKRKIDLKYSIVWLLLPIVILVIILIPGLLEWVAAAMGIYDVMNMVFFLGFIFVIAVIFSLTVAISKLADSMRQLTQKVALEEYADRKKIENEIESFEKDE
;
A
#
# COMPACT_ATOMS: atom_id res chain seq x y z
N MET A 1 -34.75 0.82 6.13
CA MET A 1 -34.25 1.35 4.84
C MET A 1 -33.13 2.34 5.10
N MET A 2 -31.93 2.09 4.59
CA MET A 2 -30.86 3.09 4.63
C MET A 2 -31.29 4.32 3.85
N SER A 3 -31.31 5.48 4.51
CA SER A 3 -31.68 6.76 3.91
C SER A 3 -30.86 7.02 2.64
N MET A 4 -31.53 7.42 1.56
CA MET A 4 -30.90 7.78 0.28
C MET A 4 -29.75 8.79 0.48
N LYS A 5 -29.87 9.64 1.50
CA LYS A 5 -28.86 10.66 1.87
C LYS A 5 -27.53 10.02 2.32
N LEU A 6 -27.57 8.93 3.08
CA LEU A 6 -26.35 8.24 3.55
C LEU A 6 -25.59 7.60 2.40
N ARG A 7 -26.29 6.98 1.45
CA ARG A 7 -25.67 6.39 0.24
C ARG A 7 -24.95 7.44 -0.59
N VAL A 8 -25.58 8.59 -0.82
CA VAL A 8 -24.98 9.69 -1.59
C VAL A 8 -23.74 10.24 -0.89
N ILE A 9 -23.78 10.46 0.43
CA ILE A 9 -22.64 10.95 1.19
C ILE A 9 -21.47 9.96 1.14
N MET A 10 -21.73 8.66 1.36
CA MET A 10 -20.70 7.62 1.29
C MET A 10 -20.07 7.52 -0.10
N ALA A 11 -20.88 7.53 -1.17
CA ALA A 11 -20.38 7.49 -2.53
C ALA A 11 -19.49 8.70 -2.86
N LEU A 12 -19.86 9.89 -2.38
CA LEU A 12 -19.12 11.13 -2.62
C LEU A 12 -17.77 11.14 -1.89
N ILE A 13 -17.74 10.68 -0.63
CA ILE A 13 -16.49 10.50 0.14
C ILE A 13 -15.56 9.50 -0.55
N LEU A 14 -16.09 8.37 -1.03
CA LEU A 14 -15.32 7.36 -1.75
C LEU A 14 -14.75 7.88 -3.07
N LEU A 15 -15.54 8.61 -3.86
CA LEU A 15 -15.09 9.23 -5.10
C LEU A 15 -13.97 10.25 -4.85
N LEU A 16 -14.10 11.08 -3.82
CA LEU A 16 -13.04 12.01 -3.42
C LEU A 16 -11.77 11.28 -2.98
N GLY A 17 -11.91 10.20 -2.20
CA GLY A 17 -10.80 9.36 -1.77
C GLY A 17 -10.08 8.70 -2.96
N LEU A 18 -10.85 8.16 -3.92
CA LEU A 18 -10.32 7.58 -5.16
C LEU A 18 -9.57 8.62 -5.98
N MET A 19 -10.15 9.82 -6.16
CA MET A 19 -9.52 10.91 -6.90
C MET A 19 -8.22 11.38 -6.22
N TYR A 20 -8.19 11.42 -4.88
CA TYR A 20 -6.99 11.72 -4.11
C TYR A 20 -5.90 10.66 -4.31
N LEU A 21 -6.25 9.37 -4.21
CA LEU A 21 -5.35 8.25 -4.47
C LEU A 21 -4.75 8.32 -5.89
N VAL A 22 -5.59 8.52 -6.90
CA VAL A 22 -5.14 8.66 -8.31
C VAL A 22 -4.19 9.86 -8.48
N ARG A 23 -4.48 11.00 -7.84
CA ARG A 23 -3.58 12.16 -7.86
C ARG A 23 -2.24 11.88 -7.19
N LEU A 24 -2.22 11.10 -6.11
CA LEU A 24 -1.00 10.74 -5.39
C LEU A 24 -0.08 9.84 -6.23
N ILE A 25 -0.68 8.90 -6.97
CA ILE A 25 0.01 8.01 -7.92
C ILE A 25 0.53 8.81 -9.12
N LYS A 26 -0.30 9.70 -9.70
CA LYS A 26 0.10 10.54 -10.84
C LYS A 26 1.27 11.48 -10.51
N LYS A 27 1.41 11.89 -9.24
CA LYS A 27 2.55 12.69 -8.75
C LYS A 27 3.83 11.86 -8.50
N ARG A 28 3.90 10.60 -8.97
CA ARG A 28 5.06 9.70 -8.86
C ARG A 28 5.57 9.47 -7.43
N LYS A 29 4.76 9.72 -6.40
CA LYS A 29 5.14 9.44 -5.01
C LYS A 29 5.05 7.95 -4.65
N ILE A 30 4.35 7.16 -5.46
CA ILE A 30 4.13 5.72 -5.22
C ILE A 30 4.33 4.97 -6.54
N ASP A 31 5.15 3.93 -6.50
CA ASP A 31 5.33 3.02 -7.63
C ASP A 31 4.01 2.33 -8.00
N LEU A 32 3.71 2.29 -9.30
CA LEU A 32 2.43 1.80 -9.83
C LEU A 32 2.12 0.37 -9.38
N LYS A 33 3.17 -0.45 -9.18
CA LYS A 33 3.09 -1.85 -8.75
C LYS A 33 2.50 -2.03 -7.35
N TYR A 34 2.74 -1.10 -6.43
CA TYR A 34 2.19 -1.14 -5.06
C TYR A 34 0.84 -0.44 -4.96
N SER A 35 0.54 0.41 -5.93
CA SER A 35 -0.68 1.21 -6.00
C SER A 35 -1.89 0.42 -6.51
N ILE A 36 -1.69 -0.71 -7.19
CA ILE A 36 -2.77 -1.51 -7.80
C ILE A 36 -3.77 -1.99 -6.75
N VAL A 37 -3.29 -2.53 -5.63
CA VAL A 37 -4.17 -3.01 -4.53
C VAL A 37 -4.97 -1.83 -3.99
N TRP A 38 -4.31 -0.69 -3.76
CA TRP A 38 -4.94 0.54 -3.28
C TRP A 38 -5.95 1.17 -4.25
N LEU A 39 -5.82 0.92 -5.56
CA LEU A 39 -6.77 1.40 -6.56
C LEU A 39 -7.96 0.45 -6.71
N LEU A 40 -7.70 -0.85 -6.67
CA LEU A 40 -8.70 -1.89 -6.89
C LEU A 40 -9.69 -1.98 -5.72
N LEU A 41 -9.21 -1.79 -4.50
CA LEU A 41 -10.00 -1.82 -3.26
C LEU A 41 -11.18 -0.81 -3.24
N PRO A 42 -10.98 0.50 -3.39
CA PRO A 42 -12.08 1.47 -3.42
C PRO A 42 -12.99 1.30 -4.65
N ILE A 43 -12.49 0.75 -5.76
CA ILE A 43 -13.33 0.39 -6.91
C ILE A 43 -14.31 -0.72 -6.53
N VAL A 44 -13.86 -1.79 -5.86
CA VAL A 44 -14.74 -2.87 -5.39
C VAL A 44 -15.80 -2.34 -4.42
N ILE A 45 -15.41 -1.49 -3.47
CA ILE A 45 -16.37 -0.86 -2.54
C ILE A 45 -17.37 0.02 -3.30
N LEU A 46 -16.92 0.78 -4.29
CA LEU A 46 -17.78 1.66 -5.07
C LEU A 46 -18.82 0.86 -5.86
N VAL A 47 -18.45 -0.28 -6.45
CA VAL A 47 -19.38 -1.20 -7.12
C VAL A 47 -20.43 -1.74 -6.13
N ILE A 48 -20.00 -2.12 -4.93
CA ILE A 48 -20.87 -2.62 -3.87
C ILE A 48 -21.91 -1.55 -3.44
N ILE A 49 -21.51 -0.28 -3.38
CA ILE A 49 -22.41 0.83 -3.00
C ILE A 49 -23.34 1.25 -4.13
N LEU A 50 -22.85 1.20 -5.39
CA LEU A 50 -23.60 1.64 -6.56
C LEU A 50 -24.78 0.70 -6.88
N ILE A 51 -24.68 -0.59 -6.52
CA ILE A 51 -25.71 -1.59 -6.78
C ILE A 51 -26.51 -1.86 -5.48
N PRO A 52 -27.66 -1.20 -5.27
CA PRO A 52 -28.51 -1.48 -4.12
C PRO A 52 -29.07 -2.91 -4.22
N GLY A 53 -28.98 -3.68 -3.13
CA GLY A 53 -29.46 -5.07 -3.08
C GLY A 53 -28.40 -6.13 -3.40
N LEU A 54 -27.19 -5.75 -3.84
CA LEU A 54 -26.09 -6.72 -4.04
C LEU A 54 -25.68 -7.36 -2.72
N LEU A 55 -25.62 -6.56 -1.64
CA LEU A 55 -25.40 -7.09 -0.29
C LEU A 55 -26.52 -7.96 0.23
N GLU A 56 -27.77 -7.63 -0.09
CA GLU A 56 -28.93 -8.43 0.32
C GLU A 56 -28.92 -9.78 -0.41
N TRP A 57 -28.54 -9.81 -1.68
CA TRP A 57 -28.39 -11.04 -2.45
C TRP A 57 -27.23 -11.92 -1.93
N VAL A 58 -26.09 -11.30 -1.62
CA VAL A 58 -24.94 -12.02 -1.05
C VAL A 58 -25.22 -12.48 0.40
N ALA A 59 -25.92 -11.66 1.20
CA ALA A 59 -26.34 -12.05 2.55
C ALA A 59 -27.33 -13.23 2.50
N ALA A 60 -28.29 -13.21 1.56
CA ALA A 60 -29.20 -14.32 1.33
C ALA A 60 -28.47 -15.58 0.86
N ALA A 61 -27.47 -15.46 -0.01
CA ALA A 61 -26.63 -16.58 -0.46
C ALA A 61 -25.78 -17.19 0.67
N MET A 62 -25.30 -16.37 1.61
CA MET A 62 -24.51 -16.82 2.76
C MET A 62 -25.35 -17.20 4.00
N GLY A 63 -26.67 -16.94 4.00
CA GLY A 63 -27.54 -17.22 5.14
C GLY A 63 -27.39 -16.25 6.32
N ILE A 64 -26.91 -15.01 6.08
CA ILE A 64 -26.67 -14.01 7.13
C ILE A 64 -27.92 -13.16 7.33
N TYR A 65 -28.40 -13.10 8.58
CA TYR A 65 -29.66 -12.44 8.94
C TYR A 65 -29.59 -10.90 8.94
N ASP A 66 -28.44 -10.33 9.29
CA ASP A 66 -28.26 -8.87 9.38
C ASP A 66 -27.17 -8.37 8.43
N VAL A 67 -27.59 -7.55 7.46
CA VAL A 67 -26.74 -6.92 6.44
C VAL A 67 -25.66 -6.05 7.08
N MET A 68 -25.93 -5.41 8.22
CA MET A 68 -24.93 -4.58 8.92
C MET A 68 -23.73 -5.41 9.41
N ASN A 69 -23.98 -6.57 10.01
CA ASN A 69 -22.91 -7.43 10.53
C ASN A 69 -22.04 -7.97 9.39
N MET A 70 -22.64 -8.27 8.25
CA MET A 70 -21.91 -8.71 7.06
C MET A 70 -20.99 -7.61 6.49
N VAL A 71 -21.46 -6.35 6.41
CA VAL A 71 -20.61 -5.21 6.00
C VAL A 71 -19.43 -5.07 6.95
N PHE A 72 -19.67 -5.16 8.26
CA PHE A 72 -18.62 -5.04 9.27
C PHE A 72 -17.58 -6.16 9.13
N PHE A 73 -18.02 -7.42 8.97
CA PHE A 73 -17.12 -8.55 8.78
C PHE A 73 -16.27 -8.41 7.51
N LEU A 74 -16.89 -8.05 6.39
CA LEU A 74 -16.19 -7.83 5.13
C LEU A 74 -15.21 -6.66 5.22
N GLY A 75 -15.62 -5.58 5.89
CA GLY A 75 -14.78 -4.43 6.20
C GLY A 75 -13.57 -4.81 7.08
N PHE A 76 -13.75 -5.76 8.01
CA PHE A 76 -12.66 -6.22 8.88
C PHE A 76 -11.62 -7.03 8.11
N ILE A 77 -12.07 -8.00 7.29
CA ILE A 77 -11.20 -8.76 6.37
C ILE A 77 -10.46 -7.80 5.45
N PHE A 78 -11.17 -6.80 4.94
CA PHE A 78 -10.62 -5.79 4.07
C PHE A 78 -9.52 -4.96 4.76
N VAL A 79 -9.76 -4.49 5.99
CA VAL A 79 -8.75 -3.74 6.76
C VAL A 79 -7.52 -4.59 7.02
N ILE A 80 -7.69 -5.88 7.34
CA ILE A 80 -6.57 -6.82 7.50
C ILE A 80 -5.77 -6.93 6.20
N ALA A 81 -6.44 -7.08 5.05
CA ALA A 81 -5.78 -7.16 3.75
C ALA A 81 -5.00 -5.88 3.43
N VAL A 82 -5.55 -4.71 3.76
CA VAL A 82 -4.86 -3.41 3.62
C VAL A 82 -3.61 -3.38 4.48
N ILE A 83 -3.73 -3.68 5.78
CA ILE A 83 -2.60 -3.66 6.72
C ILE A 83 -1.50 -4.61 6.24
N PHE A 84 -1.87 -5.84 5.86
CA PHE A 84 -0.92 -6.81 5.33
C PHE A 84 -0.19 -6.29 4.08
N SER A 85 -0.92 -5.66 3.16
CA SER A 85 -0.31 -5.03 1.98
C SER A 85 0.67 -3.90 2.36
N LEU A 86 0.38 -3.09 3.38
CA LEU A 86 1.34 -2.10 3.89
C LEU A 86 2.57 -2.79 4.46
N THR A 87 2.39 -3.83 5.28
CA THR A 87 3.50 -4.57 5.89
C THR A 87 4.46 -5.10 4.83
N VAL A 88 3.95 -5.66 3.74
CA VAL A 88 4.76 -6.13 2.61
C VAL A 88 5.51 -4.98 1.92
N ALA A 89 4.87 -3.83 1.72
CA ALA A 89 5.51 -2.67 1.12
C ALA A 89 6.64 -2.12 2.01
N ILE A 90 6.41 -2.03 3.32
CA ILE A 90 7.40 -1.61 4.31
C ILE A 90 8.58 -2.59 4.35
N SER A 91 8.32 -3.90 4.31
CA SER A 91 9.36 -4.93 4.29
C SER A 91 10.29 -4.77 3.08
N LYS A 92 9.74 -4.54 1.89
CA LYS A 92 10.55 -4.31 0.68
C LYS A 92 11.36 -3.01 0.72
N LEU A 93 10.79 -1.97 1.33
CA LEU A 93 11.50 -0.71 1.53
C LEU A 93 12.69 -0.90 2.49
N ALA A 94 12.49 -1.64 3.58
CA ALA A 94 13.54 -1.97 4.53
C ALA A 94 14.68 -2.77 3.87
N ASP A 95 14.35 -3.76 3.02
CA ASP A 95 15.35 -4.53 2.27
C ASP A 95 16.15 -3.64 1.30
N SER A 96 15.47 -2.73 0.59
CA SER A 96 16.12 -1.81 -0.34
C SER A 96 17.05 -0.84 0.40
N MET A 97 16.62 -0.34 1.57
CA MET A 97 17.43 0.50 2.44
C MET A 97 18.67 -0.25 2.94
N ARG A 98 18.50 -1.51 3.39
CA ARG A 98 19.62 -2.36 3.81
C ARG A 98 20.65 -2.54 2.69
N GLN A 99 20.20 -2.84 1.48
CA GLN A 99 21.10 -2.98 0.32
C GLN A 99 21.84 -1.68 0.01
N LEU A 100 21.17 -0.54 0.08
CA LEU A 100 21.79 0.75 -0.16
C LEU A 100 22.85 1.08 0.90
N THR A 101 22.53 0.86 2.19
CA THR A 101 23.49 1.03 3.29
C THR A 101 24.71 0.11 3.12
N GLN A 102 24.50 -1.15 2.70
CA GLN A 102 25.60 -2.07 2.43
C GLN A 102 26.49 -1.62 1.27
N LYS A 103 25.90 -1.08 0.19
CA LYS A 103 26.67 -0.52 -0.93
C LYS A 103 27.53 0.65 -0.49
N VAL A 104 26.96 1.60 0.25
CA VAL A 104 27.69 2.76 0.78
C VAL A 104 28.83 2.31 1.70
N ALA A 105 28.58 1.35 2.59
CA ALA A 105 29.62 0.83 3.49
C ALA A 105 30.77 0.12 2.75
N LEU A 106 30.47 -0.64 1.70
CA LEU A 106 31.49 -1.29 0.87
C LEU A 106 32.31 -0.29 0.06
N GLU A 107 31.67 0.77 -0.43
CA GLU A 107 32.34 1.86 -1.15
C GLU A 107 33.31 2.60 -0.22
N GLU A 108 32.87 2.97 0.98
CA GLU A 108 33.72 3.64 1.99
C GLU A 108 34.90 2.75 2.43
N TYR A 109 34.67 1.43 2.57
CA TYR A 109 35.74 0.48 2.87
C TYR A 109 36.77 0.38 1.74
N ALA A 110 36.31 0.33 0.48
CA ALA A 110 37.20 0.26 -0.68
C ALA A 110 38.06 1.52 -0.81
N ASP A 111 37.49 2.70 -0.54
CA ASP A 111 38.22 3.97 -0.57
C ASP A 111 39.26 4.06 0.54
N ARG A 112 38.93 3.64 1.77
CA ARG A 112 39.92 3.55 2.86
C ARG A 112 41.08 2.64 2.51
N LYS A 113 40.80 1.47 1.92
CA LYS A 113 41.84 0.50 1.56
C LYS A 113 42.75 1.01 0.44
N LYS A 114 42.24 1.81 -0.50
CA LYS A 114 43.08 2.48 -1.51
C LYS A 114 44.05 3.46 -0.86
N ILE A 115 43.57 4.28 0.07
CA ILE A 115 44.41 5.25 0.79
C ILE A 115 45.50 4.51 1.59
N GLU A 116 45.16 3.42 2.27
CA GLU A 116 46.12 2.61 3.03
C GLU A 116 47.20 1.99 2.13
N ASN A 117 46.81 1.43 0.99
CA ASN A 117 47.76 0.90 0.00
C ASN A 117 48.67 1.99 -0.61
N GLU A 118 48.15 3.19 -0.84
CA GLU A 118 48.94 4.33 -1.32
C GLU A 118 50.00 4.73 -0.27
N ILE A 119 49.61 4.82 1.01
CA ILE A 119 50.54 5.11 2.11
C ILE A 119 51.65 4.04 2.20
N GLU A 120 51.29 2.75 2.17
CA GLU A 120 52.27 1.65 2.19
C GLU A 120 53.23 1.68 0.99
N SER A 121 52.77 2.17 -0.17
CA SER A 121 53.63 2.32 -1.35
C SER A 121 54.67 3.43 -1.17
N PHE A 122 54.30 4.55 -0.53
CA PHE A 122 55.23 5.64 -0.23
C PHE A 122 56.28 5.25 0.81
N GLU A 123 55.91 4.49 1.85
CA GLU A 123 56.87 4.04 2.88
C GLU A 123 57.90 3.02 2.35
N LYS A 124 57.62 2.33 1.24
CA LYS A 124 58.55 1.37 0.63
C LYS A 124 59.57 1.98 -0.31
N ASP A 125 59.29 3.17 -0.81
CA ASP A 125 60.13 3.88 -1.78
C ASP A 125 61.15 4.84 -1.09
N GLU A 126 61.06 5.01 0.23
CA GLU A 126 61.99 5.78 1.09
C GLU A 126 63.03 4.87 1.78
#